data_AF-A0A843JEU6-F1
#
_entry.id   AF-A0A843JEU6-F1
#
_cell.length_a   1.000
_cell.length_b   1.000
_cell.length_c   1.000
_cell.angle_alpha   90.00
_cell.angle_beta   90.00
_cell.angle_gamma   90.00
#
_symmetry.space_group_name_H-M   'P 1'
#
loop_
_entity.id
_entity.type
_entity.pdbx_description
1 polymer ?
#
loop_
_entity_poly.entity_id
_entity_poly.type
_entity_poly.pdbx_seq_one_letter_code
_entity_poly.pdbx_strand_id
1 'polypeptide(L)'
;MTNRLLSAETTEVVLNKLDVIKGIRQIQMTGESIPKTINSGPGKGLPNNHTERKIINVNGREVELRYLVGAFYIELEVEDEAALDAKLEEIEKVLNECIEFGYTLNVGRYSKYKPTLHDYRSE
;
A
#
# COMPACT_ATOMS: atom_id res chain seq x y z
N MET A 1 -15.97 8.15 -0.93
CA MET A 1 -14.55 8.07 -0.54
C MET A 1 -14.49 8.25 0.96
N THR A 2 -14.05 7.24 1.69
CA THR A 2 -14.01 7.28 3.15
C THR A 2 -12.82 8.12 3.59
N ASN A 3 -13.06 9.21 4.32
CA ASN A 3 -12.05 10.15 4.84
C ASN A 3 -11.29 9.61 6.07
N ARG A 4 -11.02 8.30 6.14
CA ARG A 4 -10.36 7.69 7.31
C ARG A 4 -8.92 7.34 6.95
N LEU A 5 -7.99 7.95 7.69
CA LEU A 5 -6.57 7.73 7.56
C LEU A 5 -6.10 6.80 8.68
N LEU A 6 -5.16 5.93 8.37
CA LEU A 6 -4.54 5.01 9.32
C LEU A 6 -3.48 5.75 10.15
N SER A 7 -3.37 5.34 11.42
CA SER A 7 -2.25 5.72 12.27
C SER A 7 -0.95 5.07 11.77
N ALA A 8 0.19 5.58 12.21
CA ALA A 8 1.49 4.98 11.91
C ALA A 8 1.56 3.52 12.43
N GLU A 9 1.00 3.27 13.61
CA GLU A 9 0.97 1.94 14.23
C GLU A 9 0.14 0.94 13.42
N THR A 10 -1.10 1.31 13.05
CA THR A 10 -1.94 0.42 12.24
C THR A 10 -1.32 0.21 10.85
N THR A 11 -0.70 1.23 10.28
CA THR A 11 0.00 1.11 8.99
C THR A 11 1.15 0.09 9.08
N GLU A 12 1.95 0.14 10.15
CA GLU A 12 3.03 -0.82 10.38
C GLU A 12 2.51 -2.26 10.50
N VAL A 13 1.42 -2.48 11.24
CA VAL A 13 0.80 -3.80 11.40
C VAL A 13 0.28 -4.33 10.06
N VAL A 14 -0.42 -3.49 9.29
CA VAL A 14 -0.94 -3.87 7.96
C VAL A 14 0.19 -4.25 7.02
N LEU A 15 1.24 -3.42 6.93
CA LEU A 15 2.36 -3.69 6.03
C LEU A 15 3.11 -4.97 6.42
N ASN A 16 3.35 -5.20 7.71
CA ASN A 16 4.00 -6.42 8.17
C ASN A 16 3.18 -7.68 7.86
N LYS A 17 1.85 -7.62 7.97
CA LYS A 17 1.00 -8.77 7.60
C LYS A 17 0.93 -8.98 6.09
N LEU A 18 0.87 -7.90 5.30
CA LEU A 18 0.88 -7.99 3.84
C LEU A 18 2.22 -8.53 3.32
N ASP A 19 3.34 -8.16 3.92
CA ASP A 19 4.67 -8.62 3.48
C ASP A 19 4.86 -10.16 3.53
N VAL A 20 4.10 -10.84 4.40
CA VAL A 20 4.11 -12.32 4.49
C VAL A 20 3.37 -12.97 3.30
N ILE A 21 2.49 -12.23 2.62
CA ILE A 21 1.71 -12.73 1.48
C ILE A 21 2.63 -12.84 0.25
N LYS A 22 2.94 -14.07 -0.14
CA LYS A 22 3.68 -14.35 -1.37
C LYS A 22 2.92 -13.86 -2.59
N GLY A 23 3.64 -13.32 -3.57
CA GLY A 23 3.07 -12.80 -4.82
C GLY A 23 2.75 -11.31 -4.78
N ILE A 24 2.92 -10.62 -3.65
CA ILE A 24 2.94 -9.15 -3.64
C ILE A 24 4.28 -8.68 -4.17
N ARG A 25 4.25 -7.98 -5.30
CA ARG A 25 5.45 -7.42 -5.94
C ARG A 25 5.80 -6.05 -5.39
N GLN A 26 4.79 -5.21 -5.17
CA GLN A 26 4.97 -3.85 -4.69
C GLN A 26 3.75 -3.37 -3.93
N ILE A 27 3.99 -2.58 -2.87
CA ILE A 27 2.95 -1.84 -2.14
C ILE A 27 3.28 -0.36 -2.21
N GLN A 28 2.37 0.45 -2.73
CA GLN A 28 2.46 1.91 -2.69
C GLN A 28 1.40 2.46 -1.73
N MET A 29 1.78 3.45 -0.94
CA MET A 29 0.91 4.10 0.02
C MET A 29 0.60 5.51 -0.43
N THR A 30 -0.66 5.93 -0.28
CA THR A 30 -1.07 7.31 -0.54
C THR A 30 -1.93 7.85 0.58
N GLY A 31 -1.94 9.17 0.73
CA GLY A 31 -2.75 9.85 1.73
C GLY A 31 -2.25 11.26 2.00
N GLU A 32 -2.60 11.82 3.16
CA GLU A 32 -2.27 13.20 3.50
C GLU A 32 -0.79 13.37 3.85
N SER A 33 -0.14 14.39 3.31
CA SER A 33 1.29 14.59 3.51
C SER A 33 1.61 15.09 4.92
N ILE A 34 2.55 14.43 5.59
CA ILE A 34 3.17 14.87 6.85
C ILE A 34 4.65 15.21 6.59
N PRO A 35 4.94 16.33 5.90
CA PRO A 35 6.30 16.68 5.50
C PRO A 35 7.20 16.93 6.71
N LYS A 36 8.52 16.81 6.53
CA LYS A 36 9.52 17.06 7.58
C LYS A 36 9.47 18.49 8.12
N THR A 37 9.19 19.44 7.23
CA THR A 37 9.12 20.87 7.53
C THR A 37 7.80 21.42 7.05
N ILE A 38 7.31 22.46 7.71
CA ILE A 38 6.10 23.16 7.30
C ILE A 38 6.35 23.85 5.96
N ASN A 39 5.53 23.54 4.95
CA ASN A 39 5.73 24.01 3.57
C ASN A 39 5.15 25.41 3.33
N SER A 40 4.22 25.87 4.17
CA SER A 40 3.44 27.11 3.96
C SER A 40 3.01 27.79 5.26
N GLY A 41 2.65 29.06 5.17
CA GLY A 41 2.15 29.86 6.29
C GLY A 41 3.27 30.48 7.16
N PRO A 42 2.92 31.13 8.28
CA PRO A 42 3.86 31.85 9.14
C PRO A 42 4.98 30.98 9.71
N GLY A 43 4.72 29.67 9.90
CA GLY A 43 5.69 28.70 10.40
C GLY A 43 6.53 28.00 9.32
N LYS A 44 6.54 28.51 8.08
CA LYS A 44 7.26 27.88 6.96
C LYS A 44 8.74 27.66 7.31
N GLY A 45 9.24 26.45 7.06
CA GLY A 45 10.62 26.05 7.35
C GLY A 45 10.86 25.51 8.76
N LEU A 46 9.90 25.65 9.68
CA LEU A 46 9.98 25.01 10.99
C LEU A 46 9.75 23.50 10.91
N PRO A 47 10.32 22.70 11.83
CA PRO A 47 10.06 21.27 11.90
C PRO A 47 8.58 20.99 12.14
N ASN A 48 8.03 20.03 11.40
CA ASN A 48 6.66 19.57 11.59
C ASN A 48 6.62 18.52 12.71
N ASN A 49 5.97 18.84 13.83
CA ASN A 49 5.89 17.97 15.01
C ASN A 49 4.64 17.07 15.01
N HIS A 50 4.21 16.61 13.83
CA HIS A 50 3.05 15.73 13.70
C HIS A 50 3.32 14.39 14.40
N THR A 51 2.42 13.96 15.29
CA THR A 51 2.60 12.76 16.13
C THR A 51 2.79 11.49 15.32
N GLU A 52 2.09 11.37 14.20
CA GLU A 52 2.16 10.21 13.30
C GLU A 52 3.39 10.18 12.39
N ARG A 53 4.27 11.19 12.46
CA ARG A 53 5.54 11.19 11.72
C ARG A 53 6.56 10.32 12.45
N LYS A 54 6.43 9.01 12.29
CA LYS A 54 7.25 8.00 12.96
C LYS A 54 8.05 7.18 11.95
N ILE A 55 9.14 6.59 12.43
CA ILE A 55 9.83 5.50 11.73
C ILE A 55 9.07 4.22 12.08
N ILE A 56 8.58 3.52 11.07
CA ILE A 56 7.93 2.22 11.21
C ILE A 56 8.90 1.11 10.78
N ASN A 57 8.74 -0.08 11.35
CA ASN A 57 9.56 -1.24 11.00
C ASN A 57 8.75 -2.24 10.18
N VAL A 58 9.09 -2.39 8.90
CA VAL A 58 8.44 -3.32 7.99
C VAL A 58 9.44 -4.39 7.57
N ASN A 59 9.23 -5.64 7.99
CA ASN A 59 10.13 -6.77 7.72
C ASN A 59 11.61 -6.46 7.98
N GLY A 60 11.90 -5.85 9.14
CA GLY A 60 13.24 -5.46 9.56
C GLY A 60 13.84 -4.26 8.81
N ARG A 61 13.05 -3.57 7.99
CA ARG A 61 13.45 -2.32 7.33
C ARG A 61 12.79 -1.12 8.01
N GLU A 62 13.59 -0.14 8.35
CA GLU A 62 13.11 1.14 8.86
C GLU A 62 12.58 2.00 7.70
N VAL A 63 11.32 2.40 7.79
CA VAL A 63 10.66 3.28 6.82
C VAL A 63 10.14 4.50 7.56
N GLU A 64 10.60 5.68 7.16
CA GLU A 64 10.07 6.94 7.70
C GLU A 64 8.71 7.26 7.07
N LEU A 65 7.64 7.26 7.87
CA LEU A 65 6.30 7.58 7.41
C LEU A 65 6.19 9.08 7.06
N ARG A 66 5.88 9.36 5.80
CA ARG A 66 5.73 10.73 5.26
C ARG A 66 4.30 11.11 4.91
N TYR A 67 3.38 10.17 5.07
CA TYR A 67 1.97 10.35 4.77
C TYR A 67 1.11 9.67 5.83
N LEU A 68 0.00 10.29 6.21
CA LEU A 68 -1.10 9.61 6.88
C LEU A 68 -1.80 8.74 5.82
N VAL A 69 -1.65 7.43 5.93
CA VAL A 69 -2.03 6.50 4.85
C VAL A 69 -3.55 6.37 4.79
N GLY A 70 -4.13 6.65 3.62
CA GLY A 70 -5.56 6.46 3.33
C GLY A 70 -5.84 5.39 2.29
N ALA A 71 -4.87 5.03 1.45
CA ALA A 71 -5.02 3.98 0.46
C ALA A 71 -3.71 3.23 0.21
N PHE A 72 -3.86 1.96 -0.15
CA PHE A 72 -2.80 1.08 -0.61
C PHE A 72 -3.05 0.70 -2.07
N TYR A 73 -2.01 0.79 -2.89
CA TYR A 73 -2.00 0.21 -4.23
C TYR A 73 -1.06 -0.99 -4.19
N ILE A 74 -1.61 -2.18 -4.38
CA ILE A 74 -0.88 -3.44 -4.28
C ILE A 74 -0.75 -4.01 -5.69
N GLU A 75 0.48 -4.27 -6.11
CA GLU A 75 0.78 -4.99 -7.34
C GLU A 75 0.96 -6.47 -7.02
N LEU A 76 0.16 -7.31 -7.67
CA LEU A 76 0.19 -8.77 -7.52
C LEU A 76 0.80 -9.44 -8.74
N GLU A 77 1.66 -10.42 -8.49
CA GLU A 77 2.15 -11.36 -9.48
C GLU A 77 1.29 -12.63 -9.41
N VAL A 78 0.48 -12.83 -10.46
CA VAL A 78 -0.48 -13.94 -10.57
C VAL A 78 -0.46 -14.48 -11.99
N GLU A 79 -0.65 -15.79 -12.14
CA GLU A 79 -0.60 -16.48 -13.44
C GLU A 79 -2.00 -16.69 -14.06
N ASP A 80 -3.03 -16.82 -13.22
CA ASP A 80 -4.42 -17.05 -13.62
C ASP A 80 -5.42 -16.38 -12.65
N GLU A 81 -6.71 -16.47 -12.99
CA GLU A 81 -7.79 -15.85 -12.21
C GLU A 81 -8.01 -16.54 -10.86
N ALA A 82 -7.80 -17.86 -10.77
CA ALA A 82 -7.99 -18.60 -9.53
C ALA A 82 -6.93 -18.21 -8.49
N ALA A 83 -5.68 -18.01 -8.94
CA ALA A 83 -4.59 -17.51 -8.13
C ALA A 83 -4.85 -16.07 -7.67
N LEU A 84 -5.45 -15.23 -8.53
CA LEU A 84 -5.85 -13.87 -8.15
C LEU A 84 -6.90 -13.91 -7.03
N ASP A 85 -7.97 -14.69 -7.20
CA ASP A 85 -9.06 -14.77 -6.20
C ASP A 85 -8.55 -15.27 -4.85
N ALA A 86 -7.71 -16.33 -4.84
CA ALA A 86 -7.10 -16.83 -3.61
C ALA A 86 -6.23 -15.78 -2.91
N LYS A 87 -5.49 -14.96 -3.69
CA LYS A 87 -4.66 -13.87 -3.14
C LYS A 87 -5.50 -12.72 -2.59
N LEU A 88 -6.62 -12.40 -3.24
CA LEU A 88 -7.54 -11.39 -2.76
C LEU A 88 -8.17 -11.81 -1.43
N GLU A 89 -8.55 -13.09 -1.27
CA GLU A 89 -9.06 -13.61 0.01
C GLU A 89 -8.02 -13.49 1.14
N GLU A 90 -6.75 -13.81 0.87
CA GLU A 90 -5.66 -13.64 1.85
C GLU A 90 -5.50 -12.17 2.28
N ILE A 91 -5.55 -11.23 1.32
CA ILE A 91 -5.44 -9.79 1.56
C ILE A 91 -6.67 -9.29 2.33
N GLU A 92 -7.88 -9.66 1.92
CA GLU A 92 -9.12 -9.26 2.60
C GLU A 92 -9.12 -9.72 4.05
N LYS A 93 -8.64 -10.94 4.32
CA LYS A 93 -8.49 -11.43 5.69
C LYS A 93 -7.58 -10.54 6.52
N VAL A 94 -6.40 -10.19 5.98
CA VAL A 94 -5.46 -9.27 6.66
C VAL A 94 -6.11 -7.91 6.92
N LEU A 95 -6.79 -7.34 5.93
CA LEU A 95 -7.44 -6.04 6.06
C LEU A 95 -8.61 -6.07 7.06
N ASN A 96 -9.41 -7.13 7.08
CA ASN A 96 -10.50 -7.33 8.03
C ASN A 96 -9.99 -7.45 9.47
N GLU A 97 -8.82 -8.05 9.69
CA GLU A 97 -8.20 -8.15 11.01
C GLU A 97 -7.60 -6.83 11.50
N CYS A 98 -7.19 -5.94 10.59
CA CYS A 98 -6.46 -4.71 10.95
C CYS A 98 -7.31 -3.44 10.89
N ILE A 99 -8.36 -3.42 10.07
CA ILE A 99 -9.18 -2.24 9.77
C ILE A 99 -10.61 -2.46 10.28
N GLU A 100 -10.89 -1.97 11.49
CA GLU A 100 -12.20 -2.16 12.15
C GLU A 100 -13.36 -1.44 11.45
N PHE A 101 -13.07 -0.37 10.71
CA PHE A 101 -14.09 0.57 10.23
C PHE A 101 -14.48 0.40 8.76
N GLY A 102 -14.09 -0.74 8.17
CA GLY A 102 -14.35 -1.07 6.78
C GLY A 102 -13.44 -0.35 5.79
N TYR A 103 -13.36 -0.90 4.58
CA TYR A 103 -12.57 -0.40 3.47
C TYR A 103 -13.30 -0.67 2.15
N THR A 104 -12.76 -0.12 1.06
CA THR A 104 -13.21 -0.45 -0.30
C THR A 104 -12.06 -1.08 -1.05
N LEU A 105 -12.26 -2.30 -1.56
CA LEU A 105 -11.29 -2.99 -2.39
C LEU A 105 -11.70 -2.83 -3.85
N ASN A 106 -10.80 -2.28 -4.66
CA ASN A 106 -10.98 -2.20 -6.11
C ASN A 106 -9.95 -3.09 -6.78
N VAL A 107 -10.42 -4.10 -7.49
CA VAL A 107 -9.56 -5.04 -8.23
C VAL A 107 -9.59 -4.64 -9.70
N GLY A 108 -8.41 -4.40 -10.26
CA GLY A 108 -8.25 -4.06 -11.66
C GLY A 108 -7.09 -4.82 -12.28
N ARG A 109 -7.23 -5.16 -13.57
CA ARG A 109 -6.15 -5.80 -14.35
C ARG A 109 -5.44 -4.73 -15.16
N TYR A 110 -4.24 -4.38 -14.71
CA TYR A 110 -3.43 -3.36 -15.37
C TYR A 110 -2.23 -3.95 -16.15
N SER A 111 -1.99 -5.26 -15.99
CA SER A 111 -0.95 -6.04 -16.66
C SER A 111 -1.52 -7.32 -17.28
N LYS A 112 -0.94 -7.79 -18.39
CA LYS A 112 -1.30 -9.08 -19.00
C LYS A 112 -0.69 -10.24 -18.19
N TYR A 113 -1.46 -11.32 -17.97
CA TYR A 113 -1.00 -12.54 -17.29
C TYR A 113 0.16 -13.25 -18.00
N LYS A 114 0.13 -13.28 -19.33
CA LYS A 114 1.18 -13.88 -20.16
C LYS A 114 1.70 -12.85 -21.17
N PRO A 115 3.03 -12.73 -21.34
CA PRO A 115 3.58 -12.02 -22.48
C PRO A 115 3.18 -12.76 -23.76
N THR A 116 2.45 -12.10 -24.65
CA THR A 116 2.16 -12.63 -25.98
C THR A 116 3.40 -12.42 -26.85
N LEU A 117 4.29 -13.40 -26.91
CA LEU A 117 5.33 -13.48 -27.93
C LEU A 117 4.66 -13.93 -29.24
N HIS A 118 4.12 -12.97 -30.00
CA HIS A 118 3.98 -13.14 -31.43
C HIS A 118 5.08 -12.31 -32.09
N ASP A 119 6.26 -12.93 -32.19
CA ASP A 119 7.29 -12.48 -33.10
C ASP A 119 6.80 -12.82 -34.52
N TYR A 120 6.12 -11.87 -35.17
CA TYR A 120 5.83 -11.96 -36.59
C TYR A 120 7.10 -11.63 -37.35
N ARG A 121 7.97 -12.63 -37.51
CA ARG A 121 8.98 -12.65 -38.55
C ARG A 121 8.74 -13.83 -39.48
N SER A 122 7.72 -13.65 -40.31
CA SER A 122 7.48 -14.34 -41.58
C SER A 122 7.14 -13.20 -42.54
N GLU A 123 7.83 -12.88 -43.63
CA GLU A 123 8.85 -13.54 -44.47
C GLU A 123 9.97 -12.54 -44.80
#